data_AF-A0A5N6MHM2-F1
#
_entry.id   AF-A0A5N6MHM2-F1
#
_cell.length_a   1.000
_cell.length_b   1.000
_cell.length_c   1.000
_cell.angle_alpha   90.00
_cell.angle_beta   90.00
_cell.angle_gamma   90.00
#
_symmetry.space_group_name_H-M   'P 1'
#
loop_
_entity.id
_entity.type
_entity.pdbx_description
1 polymer ?
#
loop_
_entity_poly.entity_id
_entity_poly.type
_entity_poly.pdbx_seq_one_letter_code
_entity_poly.pdbx_strand_id
1 'polypeptide(L)'
;MSVGQARSKWGYARFGTGRIPALAVAVPSGMILGGAAGLLAVLAGVSGPSPVLGFAVFAVFFASPAAGLVYVLVVDRSTLAGAPARPDDSVEAGWLDKAAAGSFTDLVLVLGITATVLALIPRDFPVDLKLVLPAVILLGFACFGIRYLVLRGKN
;
A
#
# COMPACT_ATOMS: atom_id res chain seq x y z
N MET A 1 37.32 6.68 12.91
CA MET A 1 36.85 5.28 12.91
C MET A 1 35.46 5.25 13.56
N SER A 2 34.37 5.28 12.80
CA SER A 2 33.04 5.18 13.39
C SER A 2 32.81 3.72 13.80
N VAL A 3 32.66 3.48 15.10
CA VAL A 3 32.27 2.19 15.67
C VAL A 3 31.07 1.67 14.87
N GLY A 4 31.25 0.56 14.15
CA GLY A 4 30.21 -0.05 13.34
C GLY A 4 29.05 -0.46 14.23
N GLN A 5 28.03 0.38 14.31
CA GLN A 5 26.83 0.08 15.09
C GLN A 5 26.16 -1.15 14.48
N ALA A 6 25.92 -2.16 15.32
CA ALA A 6 25.26 -3.40 14.94
C ALA A 6 23.91 -3.09 14.28
N ARG A 7 23.81 -3.39 12.98
CA ARG A 7 22.56 -3.29 12.24
C ARG A 7 21.56 -4.29 12.84
N SER A 8 20.34 -3.84 13.13
CA SER A 8 19.32 -4.69 13.72
C SER A 8 18.45 -5.33 12.63
N LYS A 9 17.88 -6.51 12.92
CA LYS A 9 17.00 -7.22 11.96
C LYS A 9 15.71 -6.43 11.64
N TRP A 10 15.25 -5.60 12.56
CA TRP A 10 13.97 -4.89 12.46
C TRP A 10 14.13 -3.37 12.28
N GLY A 11 15.35 -2.84 12.28
CA GLY A 11 15.62 -1.42 12.09
C GLY A 11 15.14 -0.51 13.21
N TYR A 12 15.52 0.76 13.11
CA TYR A 12 15.11 1.84 14.01
C TYR A 12 14.47 2.95 13.20
N ALA A 13 13.51 3.63 13.81
CA ALA A 13 13.00 4.92 13.38
C ALA A 13 13.94 6.02 13.87
N ARG A 14 14.20 7.01 13.02
CA ARG A 14 15.00 8.18 13.38
C ARG A 14 14.09 9.39 13.57
N PHE A 15 13.94 9.83 14.82
CA PHE A 15 13.18 11.03 15.17
C PHE A 15 14.12 12.03 15.84
N GLY A 16 14.52 13.07 15.09
CA GLY A 16 15.53 14.03 15.55
C GLY A 16 16.87 13.35 15.87
N THR A 17 17.33 13.49 17.12
CA THR A 17 18.56 12.86 17.64
C THR A 17 18.34 11.47 18.22
N GLY A 18 17.08 11.06 18.46
CA GLY A 18 16.72 9.79 19.08
C GLY A 18 16.54 8.63 18.08
N ARG A 19 16.70 7.40 18.57
CA ARG A 19 16.41 6.17 17.83
C ARG A 19 15.39 5.34 18.61
N ILE A 20 14.27 5.04 17.98
CA ILE A 20 13.19 4.24 18.56
C ILE A 20 13.04 2.98 17.68
N PRO A 21 12.80 1.77 18.22
CA PRO A 21 12.54 0.61 17.38
C PRO A 21 11.40 0.89 16.39
N ALA A 22 11.58 0.64 15.09
CA ALA A 22 10.59 1.00 14.09
C ALA A 22 9.24 0.30 14.31
N LEU A 23 9.27 -0.95 14.80
CA LEU A 23 8.07 -1.70 15.18
C LEU A 23 7.29 -1.05 16.34
N ALA A 24 7.97 -0.37 17.27
CA ALA A 24 7.32 0.29 18.40
C ALA A 24 6.46 1.49 17.97
N VAL A 25 6.71 2.03 16.77
CA VAL A 25 5.89 3.08 16.15
C VAL A 25 4.87 2.45 15.20
N ALA A 26 5.32 1.51 14.37
CA ALA A 26 4.50 0.91 13.33
C ALA A 26 3.29 0.12 13.87
N VAL A 27 3.47 -0.70 14.91
CA VAL A 27 2.39 -1.54 15.43
C VAL A 27 1.27 -0.69 16.06
N PRO A 28 1.54 0.27 16.98
CA PRO A 28 0.49 1.13 17.51
C PRO A 28 -0.19 1.97 16.42
N SER A 29 0.57 2.56 15.50
CA SER A 29 -0.02 3.32 14.39
C SER A 29 -0.89 2.45 13.50
N GLY A 30 -0.46 1.22 13.22
CA GLY A 30 -1.27 0.25 12.48
C GLY A 30 -2.56 -0.12 13.19
N MET A 31 -2.53 -0.34 14.51
CA MET A 31 -3.74 -0.58 15.31
C MET A 31 -4.70 0.61 15.29
N ILE A 32 -4.18 1.85 15.37
CA ILE A 32 -4.99 3.07 15.29
C ILE A 32 -5.64 3.19 13.91
N LEU A 33 -4.88 3.00 12.83
CA LEU A 33 -5.38 3.05 11.46
C LEU A 33 -6.38 1.91 11.18
N GLY A 34 -6.13 0.71 11.71
CA GLY A 34 -7.08 -0.41 11.66
C GLY A 34 -8.37 -0.08 12.38
N GLY A 35 -8.30 0.42 13.62
CA GLY A 35 -9.47 0.86 14.37
C GLY A 35 -10.26 1.95 13.64
N ALA A 36 -9.58 2.91 13.01
CA ALA A 36 -10.22 3.93 12.19
C ALA A 36 -10.93 3.32 10.97
N ALA A 37 -10.31 2.36 10.27
CA ALA A 37 -10.94 1.65 9.17
C ALA A 37 -12.18 0.85 9.61
N GLY A 38 -12.11 0.17 10.77
CA GLY A 38 -13.24 -0.51 11.37
C GLY A 38 -14.38 0.44 11.72
N LEU A 39 -14.06 1.60 12.30
CA LEU A 39 -15.05 2.62 12.62
C LEU A 39 -15.72 3.16 11.34
N LEU A 40 -14.93 3.45 10.30
CA LEU A 40 -15.44 3.87 9.00
C LEU A 40 -16.36 2.82 8.38
N ALA A 41 -16.03 1.54 8.48
CA ALA A 41 -16.88 0.47 7.97
C ALA A 41 -18.24 0.40 8.67
N VAL A 42 -18.29 0.66 9.98
CA VAL A 42 -19.54 0.75 10.74
C VAL A 42 -20.33 1.99 10.33
N LEU A 43 -19.69 3.16 10.29
CA LEU A 43 -20.33 4.42 9.92
C LEU A 43 -20.86 4.41 8.48
N ALA A 44 -20.16 3.71 7.57
CA ALA A 44 -20.57 3.54 6.18
C ALA A 44 -21.62 2.42 5.98
N GLY A 45 -22.01 1.70 7.03
CA GLY A 45 -23.01 0.63 6.96
C GLY A 45 -22.55 -0.63 6.21
N VAL A 46 -21.24 -0.86 6.10
CA VAL A 46 -20.64 -2.01 5.40
C VAL A 46 -20.34 -3.16 6.38
N SER A 47 -20.55 -2.94 7.69
CA SER A 47 -20.26 -3.88 8.78
C SER A 47 -21.22 -5.07 8.91
N GLY A 48 -22.28 -5.14 8.10
CA GLY A 48 -23.27 -6.21 8.13
C GLY A 48 -24.21 -6.14 9.35
N PRO A 49 -24.92 -7.25 9.69
CA PRO A 49 -25.94 -7.26 10.74
C PRO A 49 -25.43 -6.98 12.16
N SER A 50 -24.14 -7.23 12.40
CA SER A 50 -23.49 -7.00 13.70
C SER A 50 -22.41 -5.93 13.54
N PRO A 51 -22.67 -4.68 13.98
CA PRO A 51 -21.69 -3.59 13.89
C PRO A 51 -20.38 -3.91 14.61
N VAL A 52 -20.45 -4.63 15.74
CA VAL A 52 -19.28 -5.04 16.52
C VAL A 52 -18.42 -6.04 15.75
N LEU A 53 -19.05 -7.02 15.09
CA LEU A 53 -18.33 -8.00 14.28
C LEU A 53 -17.68 -7.33 13.07
N GLY A 54 -18.42 -6.47 12.35
CA GLY A 54 -17.87 -5.75 11.22
C GLY A 54 -16.71 -4.84 11.61
N PHE A 55 -16.83 -4.08 12.71
CA PHE A 55 -15.71 -3.31 13.26
C PHE A 55 -14.49 -4.19 13.50
N ALA A 56 -14.65 -5.33 14.18
CA ALA A 56 -13.55 -6.23 14.52
C ALA A 56 -12.86 -6.80 13.28
N VAL A 57 -13.64 -7.26 12.28
CA VAL A 57 -13.10 -7.79 11.03
C VAL A 57 -12.29 -6.72 10.30
N PHE A 58 -12.88 -5.55 10.05
CA PHE A 58 -12.17 -4.49 9.35
C PHE A 58 -10.94 -4.03 10.14
N ALA A 59 -11.05 -3.83 11.46
CA ALA A 59 -9.94 -3.37 12.27
C ALA A 59 -8.76 -4.34 12.29
N VAL A 60 -9.02 -5.64 12.47
CA VAL A 60 -7.95 -6.67 12.51
C VAL A 60 -7.29 -6.82 11.14
N PHE A 61 -8.07 -6.90 10.07
CA PHE A 61 -7.53 -7.12 8.73
C PHE A 61 -6.83 -5.88 8.16
N PHE A 62 -7.24 -4.66 8.53
CA PHE A 62 -6.52 -3.43 8.12
C PHE A 62 -5.32 -3.11 9.00
N ALA A 63 -5.30 -3.53 10.28
CA ALA A 63 -4.20 -3.20 11.18
C ALA A 63 -2.85 -3.76 10.71
N SER A 64 -2.83 -4.99 10.19
CA SER A 64 -1.61 -5.64 9.70
C SER A 64 -0.97 -4.91 8.49
N PRO A 65 -1.69 -4.67 7.37
CA PRO A 65 -1.12 -3.93 6.24
C PRO A 65 -0.82 -2.47 6.61
N ALA A 66 -1.62 -1.82 7.46
CA ALA A 66 -1.34 -0.47 7.93
C ALA A 66 -0.06 -0.40 8.76
N ALA A 67 0.16 -1.34 9.68
CA ALA A 67 1.40 -1.43 10.44
C ALA A 67 2.60 -1.64 9.51
N GLY A 68 2.47 -2.53 8.51
CA GLY A 68 3.51 -2.75 7.51
C GLY A 68 3.85 -1.47 6.72
N LEU A 69 2.83 -0.72 6.32
CA LEU A 69 3.03 0.54 5.59
C LEU A 69 3.70 1.61 6.46
N VAL A 70 3.26 1.78 7.71
CA VAL A 70 3.91 2.72 8.65
C VAL A 70 5.35 2.30 8.93
N TYR A 71 5.60 1.00 9.10
CA TYR A 71 6.95 0.47 9.26
C TYR A 71 7.86 0.89 8.11
N VAL A 72 7.42 0.66 6.87
CA VAL A 72 8.21 1.01 5.66
C VAL A 72 8.49 2.50 5.57
N LEU A 73 7.54 3.35 6.00
CA LEU A 73 7.70 4.81 5.97
C LEU A 73 8.65 5.34 7.05
N VAL A 74 8.66 4.71 8.22
CA VAL A 74 9.34 5.23 9.41
C VAL A 74 10.73 4.60 9.61
N VAL A 75 10.94 3.38 9.11
CA VAL A 75 12.20 2.65 9.33
C VAL A 75 13.37 3.32 8.59
N ASP A 76 14.43 3.64 9.33
CA ASP A 76 15.69 4.07 8.75
C ASP A 76 16.41 2.85 8.16
N ARG A 77 16.39 2.76 6.82
CA ARG A 77 17.01 1.67 6.05
C ARG A 77 18.50 1.49 6.33
N SER A 78 19.22 2.53 6.77
CA SER A 78 20.65 2.42 7.11
C SER A 78 20.91 1.55 8.34
N THR A 79 19.89 1.39 9.20
CA THR A 79 19.97 0.63 10.45
C THR A 79 19.58 -0.85 10.28
N LEU A 80 19.01 -1.21 9.12
CA LEU A 80 18.54 -2.55 8.79
C LEU A 80 19.71 -3.46 8.38
N ALA A 81 19.80 -4.62 9.01
CA ALA A 81 20.77 -5.65 8.64
C ALA A 81 20.48 -6.17 7.22
N GLY A 82 21.52 -6.26 6.38
CA GLY A 82 21.37 -6.73 4.99
C GLY A 82 20.82 -5.69 4.00
N ALA A 83 20.50 -4.47 4.43
CA ALA A 83 20.07 -3.41 3.51
C ALA A 83 21.20 -3.00 2.54
N PRO A 84 20.93 -2.93 1.21
CA PRO A 84 21.89 -2.42 0.23
C PRO A 84 22.29 -0.98 0.53
N ALA A 85 23.55 -0.62 0.27
CA ALA A 85 24.02 0.76 0.48
C ALA A 85 23.36 1.77 -0.47
N ARG A 86 22.98 1.33 -1.68
CA ARG A 86 22.25 2.12 -2.69
C ARG A 86 21.11 1.28 -3.27
N PRO A 87 19.94 1.27 -2.61
CA PRO A 87 18.80 0.46 -3.08
C PRO A 87 18.25 0.95 -4.43
N ASP A 88 18.36 2.25 -4.72
CA ASP A 88 17.79 2.85 -5.92
C ASP A 88 18.63 2.55 -7.19
N ASP A 89 19.91 2.22 -7.02
CA ASP A 89 20.79 1.78 -8.12
C ASP A 89 20.57 0.29 -8.47
N SER A 90 19.61 -0.39 -7.83
CA SER A 90 19.33 -1.80 -8.10
C SER A 90 18.52 -2.01 -9.39
N VAL A 91 18.78 -3.12 -10.07
CA VAL A 91 17.99 -3.53 -11.25
C VAL A 91 16.51 -3.71 -10.88
N GLU A 92 16.25 -4.16 -9.65
CA GLU A 92 14.91 -4.37 -9.11
C GLU A 92 14.15 -3.06 -8.89
N ALA A 93 14.82 -2.02 -8.37
CA ALA A 93 14.27 -0.68 -8.27
C ALA A 93 13.92 -0.13 -9.67
N GLY A 94 14.80 -0.34 -10.65
CA GLY A 94 14.55 0.03 -12.04
C GLY A 94 13.33 -0.68 -12.65
N TRP A 95 13.07 -1.95 -12.33
CA TRP A 95 11.85 -2.64 -12.75
C TRP A 95 10.60 -2.08 -12.06
N LEU A 96 10.70 -1.79 -10.76
CA LEU A 96 9.60 -1.26 -9.96
C LEU A 96 9.16 0.11 -10.46
N ASP A 97 10.10 1.03 -10.71
CA ASP A 97 9.81 2.38 -11.22
C ASP A 97 9.17 2.32 -12.62
N LYS A 98 9.72 1.48 -13.52
CA LYS A 98 9.16 1.30 -14.86
C LYS A 98 7.77 0.66 -14.82
N ALA A 99 7.54 -0.29 -13.91
CA ALA A 99 6.24 -0.92 -13.72
C ALA A 99 5.21 0.08 -13.19
N ALA A 100 5.59 0.87 -12.16
CA ALA A 100 4.75 1.90 -11.57
C ALA A 100 4.35 2.96 -12.61
N ALA A 101 5.34 3.58 -13.28
CA ALA A 101 5.09 4.62 -14.28
C ALA A 101 4.20 4.11 -15.43
N GLY A 102 4.47 2.90 -15.93
CA GLY A 102 3.66 2.30 -17.00
C GLY A 102 2.23 1.99 -16.56
N SER A 103 2.06 1.40 -15.38
CA SER A 103 0.73 1.04 -14.84
C SER A 103 -0.16 2.25 -14.59
N PHE A 104 0.43 3.40 -14.26
CA PHE A 104 -0.31 4.66 -14.13
C PHE A 104 -0.90 5.10 -15.47
N THR A 105 -0.11 5.09 -16.55
CA THR A 105 -0.59 5.40 -17.89
C THR A 105 -1.66 4.41 -18.35
N ASP A 106 -1.46 3.12 -18.07
CA ASP A 106 -2.43 2.06 -18.38
C ASP A 106 -3.77 2.33 -17.67
N LEU A 107 -3.74 2.72 -16.39
CA LEU A 107 -4.95 3.10 -15.63
C LEU A 107 -5.63 4.35 -16.20
N VAL A 108 -4.88 5.42 -16.49
CA VAL A 108 -5.46 6.65 -17.07
C VAL A 108 -6.18 6.34 -18.39
N LEU A 109 -5.56 5.50 -19.23
CA LEU A 109 -6.13 5.11 -20.51
C LEU A 109 -7.39 4.25 -20.33
N VAL A 110 -7.32 3.17 -19.54
CA VAL A 110 -8.45 2.26 -19.34
C VAL A 110 -9.62 2.96 -18.67
N LEU A 111 -9.37 3.73 -17.60
CA LEU A 111 -10.42 4.46 -16.89
C LEU A 111 -11.00 5.59 -17.76
N GLY A 112 -10.17 6.32 -18.50
CA GLY A 112 -10.62 7.38 -19.40
C GLY A 112 -11.51 6.87 -20.55
N ILE A 113 -11.10 5.77 -21.18
CA ILE A 113 -11.92 5.11 -22.21
C ILE A 113 -13.23 4.59 -21.61
N THR A 114 -13.16 3.90 -20.47
CA THR A 114 -14.35 3.36 -19.79
C THR A 114 -15.34 4.48 -19.44
N ALA A 115 -14.85 5.59 -18.90
CA ALA A 115 -15.68 6.75 -18.58
C ALA A 115 -16.29 7.39 -19.83
N THR A 116 -15.53 7.48 -20.93
CA THR A 116 -16.03 8.02 -22.20
C THR A 116 -17.11 7.12 -22.80
N VAL A 117 -16.92 5.80 -22.79
CA VAL A 117 -17.92 4.85 -23.25
C VAL A 117 -19.20 4.95 -22.42
N LEU A 118 -19.08 4.98 -21.08
CA LEU A 118 -20.23 5.14 -20.19
C LEU A 118 -20.98 6.46 -20.43
N ALA A 119 -20.27 7.55 -20.72
CA ALA A 119 -20.87 8.87 -20.99
C ALA A 119 -21.65 8.92 -22.31
N LEU A 120 -21.30 8.07 -23.28
CA LEU A 120 -21.94 8.04 -24.60
C LEU A 120 -23.11 7.03 -24.69
N ILE A 121 -23.29 6.18 -23.69
CA ILE A 121 -24.40 5.21 -23.66
C ILE A 121 -25.70 5.98 -23.37
N PRO A 122 -26.72 5.93 -24.26
CA PRO A 122 -27.97 6.69 -24.08
C PRO A 122 -28.88 6.20 -22.95
N ARG A 123 -28.55 5.07 -22.31
CA ARG A 123 -29.31 4.48 -21.21
C ARG A 123 -28.58 4.72 -19.90
N ASP A 124 -29.35 4.94 -18.85
CA ASP A 124 -28.83 4.94 -17.48
C ASP A 124 -28.21 3.56 -17.18
N PHE A 125 -26.89 3.50 -17.17
CA PHE A 125 -26.14 2.31 -16.79
C PHE A 125 -25.86 2.41 -15.28
N PRO A 126 -26.50 1.59 -14.42
CA PRO A 126 -26.31 1.68 -12.99
C PRO A 126 -24.89 1.22 -12.63
N VAL A 127 -24.06 2.16 -12.16
CA VAL A 127 -22.73 1.86 -11.61
C VAL A 127 -22.82 1.88 -10.09
N ASP A 128 -22.58 0.74 -9.45
CA ASP A 128 -22.46 0.70 -7.99
C ASP A 128 -21.12 1.30 -7.58
N LEU A 129 -21.16 2.52 -7.06
CA LEU A 129 -19.99 3.27 -6.61
C LEU A 129 -19.21 2.52 -5.51
N LYS A 130 -19.86 1.63 -4.75
CA LYS A 130 -19.21 0.78 -3.74
C LYS A 130 -18.21 -0.20 -4.37
N LEU A 131 -18.40 -0.59 -5.62
CA LEU A 131 -17.55 -1.52 -6.35
C LEU A 131 -16.50 -0.82 -7.22
N VAL A 132 -16.70 0.46 -7.54
CA VAL A 132 -15.78 1.22 -8.41
C VAL A 132 -14.38 1.29 -7.81
N LEU A 133 -14.24 1.76 -6.56
CA LEU A 133 -12.92 1.90 -5.96
C LEU A 133 -12.17 0.55 -5.81
N PRO A 134 -12.80 -0.52 -5.27
CA PRO A 134 -12.19 -1.85 -5.27
C PRO A 134 -11.77 -2.32 -6.67
N ALA A 135 -12.61 -2.13 -7.69
CA ALA A 135 -12.29 -2.52 -9.06
C ALA A 135 -11.09 -1.76 -9.62
N VAL A 136 -11.01 -0.44 -9.38
CA VAL A 136 -9.87 0.39 -9.81
C VAL A 136 -8.58 -0.05 -9.11
N ILE A 137 -8.63 -0.32 -7.80
CA ILE A 137 -7.47 -0.79 -7.03
C ILE A 137 -6.99 -2.15 -7.56
N LEU A 138 -7.90 -3.10 -7.78
CA LEU A 138 -7.58 -4.42 -8.31
C LEU A 138 -6.98 -4.33 -9.72
N LEU A 139 -7.54 -3.49 -10.58
CA LEU A 139 -7.00 -3.21 -11.91
C LEU A 139 -5.59 -2.63 -11.81
N GLY A 140 -5.35 -1.69 -10.89
CA GLY A 140 -4.03 -1.11 -10.65
C GLY A 140 -3.00 -2.15 -10.22
N PHE A 141 -3.34 -3.02 -9.27
CA PHE A 141 -2.48 -4.14 -8.85
C PHE A 141 -2.21 -5.11 -10.00
N ALA A 142 -3.21 -5.41 -10.83
CA ALA A 142 -3.05 -6.29 -11.99
C ALA A 142 -2.10 -5.65 -13.04
N CYS A 143 -2.34 -4.39 -13.43
CA CYS A 143 -1.49 -3.66 -14.38
C CYS A 143 -0.04 -3.59 -13.89
N PHE A 144 0.17 -3.18 -12.63
CA PHE A 144 1.50 -3.13 -12.04
C PHE A 144 2.15 -4.50 -11.97
N GLY A 145 1.44 -5.51 -11.45
CA GLY A 145 1.96 -6.86 -11.25
C GLY A 145 2.35 -7.54 -12.57
N ILE A 146 1.49 -7.47 -13.59
CA ILE A 146 1.78 -8.02 -14.92
C ILE A 146 3.02 -7.33 -15.50
N ARG A 147 3.08 -5.99 -15.47
CA ARG A 147 4.21 -5.24 -16.04
C ARG A 147 5.52 -5.53 -15.30
N TYR A 148 5.46 -5.65 -13.97
CA TYR A 148 6.61 -6.03 -13.14
C TYR A 148 7.12 -7.43 -13.51
N LEU A 149 6.24 -8.42 -13.62
CA LEU A 149 6.62 -9.79 -13.99
C LEU A 149 7.22 -9.87 -15.40
N VAL A 150 6.68 -9.10 -16.36
CA VAL A 150 7.24 -9.01 -17.71
C VAL A 150 8.64 -8.37 -17.71
N LEU A 151 8.83 -7.27 -16.97
CA LEU A 151 10.14 -6.62 -16.86
C LEU A 151 11.18 -7.51 -16.20
N ARG A 152 10.77 -8.25 -15.17
CA ARG A 152 11.62 -9.23 -14.47
C ARG A 152 12.04 -10.38 -15.38
N GLY A 153 11.14 -10.88 -16.23
CA GLY A 153 11.41 -12.03 -17.11
C GLY A 153 12.21 -11.72 -18.38
N LYS A 154 12.43 -10.44 -18.70
CA LYS A 154 13.22 -10.02 -19.87
C LYS A 154 14.72 -9.88 -19.59
N ASN A 155 15.12 -9.97 -18.33
CA ASN A 155 16.50 -9.88 -17.85
C ASN A 155 16.94 -11.22 -17.27
#